data_AF-A0A1H2V711-F1
#
_entry.id   AF-A0A1H2V711-F1
#
_cell.length_a   1.000
_cell.length_b   1.000
_cell.length_c   1.000
_cell.angle_alpha   90.00
_cell.angle_beta   90.00
_cell.angle_gamma   90.00
#
_symmetry.space_group_name_H-M   'P 1'
#
loop_
_entity.id
_entity.type
_entity.pdbx_description
1 polymer ?
#
loop_
_entity_poly.entity_id
_entity_poly.type
_entity_poly.pdbx_seq_one_letter_code
_entity_poly.pdbx_strand_id
1 'polypeptide(L)'
;MSAIEVDQFLPHPPAKVWRALTEPELFERWVNMPNDIRPVVGHRFELLTQPVPAANHPGGPVRCEVLAADPEKLLSIQWGPVWTVSWRLEPEGEGTRLFLTHDGFDLDDPGEAMAYKIMGGGWRTGVPRALEKVLAALEA
;
A
#
# COMPACT_ATOMS: atom_id res chain seq x y z
N MET A 1 -12.91 15.23 -0.72
CA MET A 1 -11.74 14.34 -0.63
C MET A 1 -11.56 13.62 -1.96
N SER A 2 -10.33 13.48 -2.40
CA SER A 2 -9.95 12.82 -3.67
C SER A 2 -9.15 11.56 -3.40
N ALA A 3 -9.22 10.60 -4.33
CA ALA A 3 -8.54 9.32 -4.22
C ALA A 3 -7.60 9.06 -5.41
N ILE A 4 -6.50 8.37 -5.13
CA ILE A 4 -5.63 7.78 -6.14
C ILE A 4 -6.10 6.34 -6.33
N GLU A 5 -6.43 5.98 -7.57
CA GLU A 5 -6.82 4.61 -7.92
C GLU A 5 -5.86 4.07 -8.98
N VAL A 6 -5.34 2.87 -8.74
CA VAL A 6 -4.52 2.12 -9.70
C VAL A 6 -4.91 0.65 -9.66
N ASP A 7 -4.80 -0.04 -10.78
CA ASP A 7 -4.95 -1.49 -10.87
C ASP A 7 -3.76 -2.14 -11.57
N GLN A 8 -3.53 -3.42 -11.28
CA GLN A 8 -2.48 -4.21 -11.90
C GLN A 8 -2.91 -5.68 -11.96
N PHE A 9 -2.67 -6.33 -13.09
CA PHE A 9 -2.73 -7.78 -13.19
C PHE A 9 -1.42 -8.40 -12.70
N LEU A 10 -1.51 -9.35 -11.78
CA LEU A 10 -0.39 -10.10 -11.23
C LEU A 10 -0.54 -11.58 -11.62
N PRO A 11 0.45 -12.21 -12.30
CA PRO A 11 0.37 -13.61 -12.71
C PRO A 11 0.66 -14.57 -11.55
N HIS A 12 0.00 -14.35 -10.41
CA HIS A 12 0.16 -15.08 -9.16
C HIS A 12 -1.20 -15.26 -8.48
N PRO A 13 -1.43 -16.37 -7.75
CA PRO A 13 -2.69 -16.61 -7.06
C PRO A 13 -2.90 -15.62 -5.90
N PRO A 14 -4.16 -15.32 -5.52
CA PRO A 14 -4.48 -14.36 -4.47
C PRO A 14 -3.78 -14.64 -3.14
N ALA A 15 -3.66 -15.92 -2.76
CA ALA A 15 -2.91 -16.36 -1.58
C ALA A 15 -1.46 -15.84 -1.55
N LYS A 16 -0.76 -15.89 -2.69
CA LYS A 16 0.63 -15.42 -2.80
C LYS A 16 0.72 -13.89 -2.72
N VAL A 17 -0.22 -13.19 -3.36
CA VAL A 17 -0.31 -11.73 -3.28
C VAL A 17 -0.64 -11.29 -1.87
N TRP A 18 -1.56 -11.97 -1.19
CA TRP A 18 -1.95 -11.71 0.19
C TRP A 18 -0.77 -11.76 1.16
N ARG A 19 0.10 -12.77 1.03
CA ARG A 19 1.32 -12.87 1.81
C ARG A 19 2.22 -11.64 1.63
N ALA A 20 2.42 -11.18 0.39
CA ALA A 20 3.20 -9.99 0.12
C ALA A 20 2.62 -8.70 0.71
N LEU A 21 1.30 -8.66 0.95
CA LEU A 21 0.61 -7.51 1.56
C LEU A 21 0.60 -7.56 3.09
N THR A 22 0.76 -8.73 3.70
CA THR A 22 0.45 -8.94 5.13
C THR A 22 1.60 -9.50 5.97
N GLU A 23 2.65 -10.04 5.33
CA GLU A 23 3.89 -10.43 6.00
C GLU A 23 4.85 -9.24 6.05
N PRO A 24 5.27 -8.75 7.24
CA PRO A 24 6.08 -7.54 7.38
C PRO A 24 7.33 -7.50 6.50
N GLU A 25 8.06 -8.61 6.45
CA GLU A 25 9.30 -8.74 5.69
C GLU A 25 9.04 -8.64 4.18
N LEU A 26 7.93 -9.18 3.68
CA LEU A 26 7.56 -9.08 2.27
C LEU A 26 7.02 -7.70 1.95
N PHE A 27 6.19 -7.13 2.82
CA PHE A 27 5.65 -5.78 2.68
C PHE A 27 6.79 -4.76 2.57
N GLU A 28 7.72 -4.79 3.53
CA GLU A 28 8.89 -3.90 3.57
C GLU A 28 9.71 -3.95 2.29
N ARG A 29 9.89 -5.12 1.67
CA ARG A 29 10.69 -5.26 0.45
C ARG A 29 10.18 -4.46 -0.74
N TRP A 30 8.87 -4.21 -0.84
CA TRP A 30 8.32 -3.44 -1.95
C TRP A 30 7.89 -2.02 -1.58
N VAL A 31 7.45 -1.75 -0.34
CA VAL A 31 7.23 -0.36 0.11
C VAL A 31 8.51 0.35 0.52
N ASN A 32 9.58 -0.39 0.81
CA ASN A 32 10.84 0.10 1.38
C ASN A 32 10.64 0.89 2.69
N MET A 33 9.78 0.37 3.56
CA MET A 33 9.43 0.96 4.85
C MET A 33 9.39 -0.14 5.93
N PRO A 34 10.29 -0.10 6.92
CA PRO A 34 10.22 -0.96 8.10
C PRO A 34 8.86 -0.87 8.79
N ASN A 35 8.32 -2.03 9.17
CA ASN A 35 6.99 -2.17 9.74
C ASN A 35 6.83 -3.50 10.50
N ASP A 36 5.77 -3.60 11.29
CA ASP A 36 5.32 -4.84 11.93
C ASP A 36 3.82 -5.09 11.66
N ILE A 37 3.39 -4.89 10.41
CA ILE A 37 1.99 -5.09 10.00
C ILE A 37 1.50 -6.50 10.34
N ARG A 38 0.23 -6.61 10.75
CA ARG A 38 -0.44 -7.89 10.96
C ARG A 38 -1.85 -7.77 10.42
N PRO A 39 -2.39 -8.77 9.68
CA PRO A 39 -3.74 -8.72 9.14
C PRO A 39 -4.80 -8.94 10.25
N VAL A 40 -4.80 -8.08 11.26
CA VAL A 40 -5.68 -8.11 12.42
C VAL A 40 -6.28 -6.72 12.55
N VAL A 41 -7.60 -6.61 12.40
CA VAL A 41 -8.32 -5.33 12.53
C VAL A 41 -8.05 -4.71 13.90
N GLY A 42 -7.74 -3.42 13.91
CA GLY A 42 -7.34 -2.65 15.10
C GLY A 42 -5.86 -2.79 15.48
N HIS A 43 -5.07 -3.61 14.78
CA HIS A 43 -3.61 -3.66 14.96
C HIS A 43 -2.99 -2.32 14.56
N ARG A 44 -2.26 -1.72 15.48
CA ARG A 44 -1.56 -0.45 15.29
C ARG A 44 -0.08 -0.71 15.09
N PHE A 45 0.49 -0.06 14.09
CA PHE A 45 1.89 -0.17 13.74
C PHE A 45 2.41 1.16 13.22
N GLU A 46 3.72 1.22 12.97
CA GLU A 46 4.35 2.39 12.35
C GLU A 46 5.05 1.99 11.06
N LEU A 47 4.87 2.81 10.01
CA LEU A 47 5.67 2.76 8.80
C LEU A 47 6.79 3.78 8.90
N LEU A 48 8.04 3.33 8.88
CA LEU A 48 9.18 4.24 8.88
C LEU A 48 9.44 4.75 7.46
N THR A 49 9.02 5.98 7.20
CA THR A 49 9.15 6.62 5.87
C THR A 49 10.48 7.34 5.70
N GLN A 50 10.97 7.36 4.45
CA GLN A 50 12.13 8.17 4.08
C GLN A 50 11.72 9.64 3.92
N PRO A 51 12.67 10.60 4.08
CA PRO A 51 12.40 11.99 3.78
C PRO A 51 11.97 12.19 2.33
N VAL A 52 10.92 13.00 2.13
CA VAL A 52 10.45 13.43 0.80
C VAL A 52 10.50 14.96 0.76
N PRO A 53 11.66 15.55 0.42
CA PRO A 53 11.84 17.01 0.43
C PRO A 53 10.84 17.75 -0.44
N ALA A 54 10.44 17.16 -1.57
CA ALA A 54 9.45 17.74 -2.48
C ALA A 54 8.05 17.89 -1.87
N ALA A 55 7.74 17.14 -0.80
CA ALA A 55 6.50 17.23 -0.02
C ALA A 55 6.69 17.93 1.33
N ASN A 56 7.88 18.51 1.61
CA ASN A 56 8.28 18.94 2.95
C ASN A 56 8.08 17.85 4.02
N HIS A 57 8.17 16.57 3.64
CA HIS A 57 8.04 15.45 4.56
C HIS A 57 9.43 15.11 5.11
N PRO A 58 9.70 15.30 6.41
CA PRO A 58 11.04 15.07 6.99
C PRO A 58 11.41 13.57 7.08
N GLY A 59 10.46 12.68 6.78
CA GLY A 59 10.58 11.24 7.04
C GLY A 59 10.24 10.93 8.49
N GLY A 60 10.39 9.66 8.87
CA GLY A 60 10.08 9.20 10.23
C GLY A 60 8.81 8.35 10.30
N PRO A 61 8.38 8.04 11.53
CA PRO A 61 7.29 7.10 11.75
C PRO A 61 5.94 7.69 11.34
N VAL A 62 5.22 6.96 10.51
CA VAL A 62 3.81 7.22 10.19
C VAL A 62 2.97 6.18 10.91
N ARG A 63 2.05 6.64 11.76
CA ARG A 63 1.13 5.76 12.48
C ARG A 63 0.13 5.17 11.52
N CYS A 64 -0.09 3.87 11.64
CA CYS A 64 -1.05 3.11 10.87
C CYS A 64 -1.92 2.26 11.79
N GLU A 65 -3.13 1.97 11.33
CA GLU A 65 -4.05 1.04 11.97
C GLU A 65 -4.71 0.18 10.89
N VAL A 66 -4.80 -1.13 11.11
CA VAL A 66 -5.50 -2.02 10.17
C VAL A 66 -7.01 -1.85 10.35
N LEU A 67 -7.68 -1.40 9.30
CA LEU A 67 -9.12 -1.10 9.29
C LEU A 67 -9.94 -2.29 8.81
N ALA A 68 -9.43 -3.04 7.83
CA ALA A 68 -10.06 -4.24 7.30
C ALA A 68 -9.01 -5.27 6.88
N ALA A 69 -9.28 -6.54 7.13
CA ALA A 69 -8.48 -7.67 6.68
C ALA A 69 -9.40 -8.86 6.37
N ASP A 70 -9.74 -9.04 5.10
CA ASP A 70 -10.40 -10.23 4.56
C ASP A 70 -9.36 -11.04 3.77
N PRO A 71 -8.95 -12.23 4.27
CA PRO A 71 -7.91 -13.03 3.65
C PRO A 71 -8.10 -13.20 2.14
N GLU A 72 -7.01 -12.92 1.40
CA GLU A 72 -6.95 -13.05 -0.06
C GLU A 72 -7.90 -12.14 -0.85
N LYS A 73 -8.55 -11.18 -0.20
CA LYS A 73 -9.55 -10.31 -0.84
C LYS A 73 -9.39 -8.83 -0.54
N LEU A 74 -9.12 -8.46 0.70
CA LEU A 74 -9.07 -7.05 1.10
C LEU A 74 -8.13 -6.81 2.27
N LEU A 75 -7.19 -5.89 2.10
CA LEU A 75 -6.47 -5.25 3.19
C LEU A 75 -6.74 -3.75 3.13
N SER A 76 -7.10 -3.13 4.24
CA SER A 76 -7.26 -1.69 4.35
C SER A 76 -6.59 -1.18 5.62
N ILE A 77 -5.79 -0.12 5.49
CA ILE A 77 -5.08 0.50 6.60
C ILE A 77 -5.34 2.00 6.62
N GLN A 78 -5.45 2.56 7.81
CA GLN A 78 -5.26 3.98 8.04
C GLN A 78 -3.78 4.31 7.83
N TRP A 79 -3.50 5.41 7.15
CA TRP A 79 -2.15 5.92 6.89
C TRP A 79 -2.04 7.35 7.40
N GLY A 80 -1.32 7.53 8.51
CA GLY A 80 -1.27 8.82 9.19
C GLY A 80 -2.64 9.23 9.74
N PRO A 81 -2.90 10.53 9.92
CA PRO A 81 -4.10 10.98 10.63
C PRO A 81 -5.38 10.88 9.78
N VAL A 82 -5.29 11.04 8.46
CA VAL A 82 -6.47 11.32 7.62
C VAL A 82 -6.64 10.39 6.41
N TRP A 83 -5.58 9.70 5.97
CA TRP A 83 -5.63 8.91 4.75
C TRP A 83 -5.91 7.43 5.02
N THR A 84 -6.43 6.76 4.00
CA THR A 84 -6.68 5.32 3.98
C THR A 84 -6.08 4.71 2.72
N VAL A 85 -5.36 3.61 2.86
CA VAL A 85 -4.85 2.81 1.73
C VAL A 85 -5.51 1.44 1.77
N SER A 86 -6.12 1.05 0.65
CA SER A 86 -6.81 -0.22 0.50
C SER A 86 -6.29 -1.00 -0.70
N TRP A 87 -6.06 -2.29 -0.51
CA TRP A 87 -5.69 -3.27 -1.52
C TRP A 87 -6.80 -4.31 -1.64
N ARG A 88 -7.49 -4.33 -2.77
CA ARG A 88 -8.52 -5.32 -3.10
C ARG A 88 -7.98 -6.30 -4.13
N LEU A 89 -8.16 -7.58 -3.87
CA LEU A 89 -7.66 -8.67 -4.70
C LEU A 89 -8.87 -9.38 -5.32
N GLU A 90 -8.88 -9.50 -6.65
CA GLU A 90 -9.85 -10.31 -7.37
C GLU A 90 -9.14 -11.40 -8.17
N PRO A 91 -9.53 -12.67 -8.04
CA PRO A 91 -9.05 -13.72 -8.94
C PRO A 91 -9.37 -13.36 -10.40
N GLU A 92 -8.37 -13.45 -11.29
CA GLU A 92 -8.54 -13.22 -12.72
C GLU A 92 -7.77 -14.30 -13.50
N GLY A 93 -8.48 -15.30 -14.03
CA GLY A 93 -7.85 -16.46 -14.67
C GLY A 93 -6.98 -17.24 -13.67
N GLU A 94 -5.70 -17.43 -14.01
CA GLU A 94 -4.70 -18.05 -13.12
C GLU A 94 -3.97 -17.04 -12.22
N GLY A 95 -4.31 -15.75 -12.34
CA GLY A 95 -3.67 -14.66 -11.62
C GLY A 95 -4.63 -13.89 -10.71
N THR A 96 -4.22 -12.69 -10.34
CA THR A 96 -4.96 -11.78 -9.46
C THR A 96 -4.95 -10.37 -10.05
N ARG A 97 -6.12 -9.75 -10.16
CA ARG A 97 -6.23 -8.31 -10.33
C ARG A 97 -6.14 -7.64 -8.97
N LEU A 98 -5.09 -6.86 -8.76
CA LEU A 98 -4.92 -6.03 -7.57
C LEU A 98 -5.44 -4.62 -7.88
N PHE A 99 -6.33 -4.12 -7.04
CA PHE A 99 -6.78 -2.73 -7.04
C PHE A 99 -6.23 -2.04 -5.80
N LEU A 100 -5.60 -0.89 -5.98
CA LEU A 100 -5.11 -0.05 -4.91
C LEU A 100 -5.83 1.29 -4.93
N THR A 101 -6.38 1.66 -3.79
CA THR A 101 -7.00 2.96 -3.54
C THR A 101 -6.29 3.65 -2.39
N HIS A 102 -5.79 4.86 -2.61
CA HIS A 102 -5.30 5.76 -1.55
C HIS A 102 -6.22 6.97 -1.49
N ASP A 103 -7.04 7.05 -0.45
CA ASP A 103 -8.12 8.04 -0.31
C ASP A 103 -7.90 8.95 0.91
N GLY A 104 -8.61 10.08 0.92
CA GLY A 104 -8.65 11.05 2.01
C GLY A 104 -7.93 12.37 1.71
N PHE A 105 -7.49 12.60 0.47
CA PHE A 105 -6.76 13.83 0.13
C PHE A 105 -7.68 15.05 0.07
N ASP A 106 -7.30 16.13 0.75
CA ASP A 106 -7.86 17.46 0.57
C ASP A 106 -7.06 18.25 -0.47
N LEU A 107 -7.57 18.39 -1.68
CA LEU A 107 -6.84 19.07 -2.76
C LEU A 107 -6.89 20.60 -2.66
N ASP A 108 -7.70 21.15 -1.75
CA ASP A 108 -7.69 22.59 -1.44
C ASP A 108 -6.50 22.96 -0.53
N ASP A 109 -5.92 21.99 0.20
CA ASP A 109 -4.65 22.14 0.90
C ASP A 109 -3.47 21.94 -0.08
N PRO A 110 -2.58 22.93 -0.27
CA PRO A 110 -1.46 22.80 -1.22
C PRO A 110 -0.47 21.68 -0.88
N GLY A 111 -0.28 21.35 0.40
CA GLY A 111 0.59 20.28 0.86
C GLY A 111 0.02 18.90 0.50
N GLU A 112 -1.27 18.69 0.78
CA GLU A 112 -1.96 17.45 0.41
C GLU A 112 -2.11 17.30 -1.11
N ALA A 113 -2.35 18.40 -1.85
CA ALA A 113 -2.36 18.37 -3.32
C ALA A 113 -1.01 17.96 -3.91
N MET A 114 0.11 18.35 -3.28
CA MET A 114 1.45 17.91 -3.67
C MET A 114 1.69 16.44 -3.30
N ALA A 115 1.28 16.03 -2.09
CA ALA A 115 1.35 14.64 -1.65
C ALA A 115 0.56 13.71 -2.60
N TYR A 116 -0.65 14.11 -3.01
CA TYR A 116 -1.47 13.40 -3.99
C TYR A 116 -0.71 13.14 -5.30
N LYS A 117 0.00 14.16 -5.82
CA LYS A 117 0.81 14.02 -7.05
C LYS A 117 2.00 13.08 -6.85
N ILE A 118 2.74 13.21 -5.76
CA ILE A 118 3.93 12.39 -5.47
C ILE A 118 3.53 10.93 -5.25
N MET A 119 2.59 10.68 -4.34
CA MET A 119 2.08 9.34 -4.05
C MET A 119 1.45 8.72 -5.29
N GLY A 120 0.69 9.51 -6.06
CA GLY A 120 0.10 9.10 -7.31
C GLY A 120 1.13 8.69 -8.37
N GLY A 121 2.30 9.32 -8.38
CA GLY A 121 3.43 8.90 -9.22
C GLY A 121 4.03 7.57 -8.74
N GLY A 122 4.25 7.43 -7.43
CA GLY A 122 4.80 6.21 -6.82
C GLY A 122 3.93 4.97 -7.07
N TRP A 123 2.63 5.09 -6.81
CA TRP A 123 1.66 4.00 -7.00
C TRP A 123 1.48 3.59 -8.46
N ARG A 124 1.65 4.51 -9.42
CA ARG A 124 1.49 4.21 -10.85
C ARG A 124 2.75 3.62 -11.51
N THR A 125 3.91 3.72 -10.87
CA THR A 125 5.19 3.41 -11.55
C THR A 125 6.07 2.45 -10.76
N GLY A 126 6.52 2.85 -9.57
CA GLY A 126 7.56 2.16 -8.82
C GLY A 126 7.04 0.98 -8.03
N VAL A 127 5.93 1.18 -7.32
CA VAL A 127 5.40 0.20 -6.36
C VAL A 127 4.87 -1.08 -7.04
N PRO A 128 4.06 -1.00 -8.12
CA PRO A 128 3.61 -2.19 -8.86
C PRO A 128 4.77 -3.09 -9.34
N ARG A 129 5.87 -2.47 -9.80
CA ARG A 129 7.06 -3.19 -10.28
C ARG A 129 7.87 -3.80 -9.13
N ALA A 130 7.93 -3.14 -7.98
CA ALA A 130 8.60 -3.67 -6.81
C ALA A 130 7.84 -4.88 -6.25
N LEU A 131 6.50 -4.79 -6.20
CA LEU A 131 5.63 -5.87 -5.79
C LEU A 131 5.78 -7.11 -6.68
N GLU A 132 5.73 -6.93 -8.01
CA GLU A 132 5.98 -8.03 -8.97
C GLU A 132 7.31 -8.73 -8.72
N LYS A 133 8.39 -7.98 -8.46
CA LYS A 133 9.71 -8.56 -8.16
C LYS A 133 9.70 -9.40 -6.88
N VAL A 134 9.02 -8.93 -5.84
CA VAL A 134 8.88 -9.69 -4.58
C VAL A 134 8.10 -10.98 -4.85
N LEU A 135 7.00 -10.91 -5.59
CA LEU A 135 6.16 -12.07 -5.91
C LEU A 135 6.87 -13.08 -6.81
N ALA A 136 7.67 -12.64 -7.77
CA ALA A 136 8.46 -13.52 -8.63
C ALA A 136 9.55 -14.27 -7.85
N ALA A 137 10.10 -13.67 -6.80
CA ALA A 137 11.14 -14.27 -5.96
C ALA A 137 10.58 -15.13 -4.81
N LEU A 138 9.29 -15.00 -4.49
CA LEU A 138 8.64 -15.80 -3.47
C LEU A 138 8.31 -17.19 -4.05
N GLU A 139 8.58 -18.28 -3.33
CA GLU A 139 8.07 -19.59 -3.72
C GLU A 139 6.54 -19.65 -3.54
N ALA A 140 5.87 -20.55 -4.27
CA ALA A 140 4.42 -20.70 -4.19
C ALA A 140 3.96 -21.12 -2.79
#